data_AF-A0A4S8PGH0-F1
#
_entry.id   AF-A0A4S8PGH0-F1
#
_cell.length_a   1.000
_cell.length_b   1.000
_cell.length_c   1.000
_cell.angle_alpha   90.00
_cell.angle_beta   90.00
_cell.angle_gamma   90.00
#
_symmetry.space_group_name_H-M   'P 1'
#
loop_
_entity.id
_entity.type
_entity.pdbx_description
1 polymer ?
#
loop_
_entity_poly.entity_id
_entity_poly.type
_entity_poly.pdbx_seq_one_letter_code
_entity_poly.pdbx_strand_id
1 'polypeptide(L)' 'MTDQPTPGALADRLRPRSSDADDVQGDVEEALGRLEALPDLPVTDHVQVFEGVQQRLSEILSNVDDA' A
#
# COMPACT_ATOMS: atom_id res chain seq x y z
N MET A 1 -3.78 13.99 38.34
CA MET A 1 -4.97 14.56 37.66
C MET A 1 -4.77 14.31 36.18
N THR A 2 -5.40 13.27 35.64
CA THR A 2 -5.27 12.88 34.24
C THR A 2 -6.21 13.76 33.42
N ASP A 3 -5.62 14.69 32.67
CA ASP A 3 -6.31 15.53 31.69
C ASP A 3 -6.77 14.63 30.53
N GLN A 4 -7.91 13.97 30.72
CA GLN A 4 -8.50 13.13 29.69
C GLN A 4 -9.02 14.05 28.58
N PRO A 5 -8.63 13.84 27.30
CA PRO A 5 -9.05 14.71 26.22
C PRO A 5 -10.57 14.68 26.14
N THR A 6 -11.18 15.86 26.30
CA THR A 6 -12.63 16.00 26.19
C THR A 6 -13.06 15.75 24.74
N PRO A 7 -14.29 15.27 24.49
CA PRO A 7 -14.81 15.09 23.14
C PRO A 7 -14.72 16.36 22.28
N GLY A 8 -14.85 17.55 22.89
CA GLY A 8 -14.65 18.84 22.22
C GLY A 8 -13.20 19.09 21.79
N ALA A 9 -12.22 18.72 22.61
CA ALA A 9 -10.80 18.81 22.25
C ALA A 9 -10.43 17.83 21.12
N LEU A 10 -11.11 16.69 21.04
CA LEU A 10 -11.00 15.75 19.91
C LEU A 10 -11.64 16.31 18.64
N ALA A 11 -12.83 16.90 18.75
CA ALA A 11 -13.52 17.50 17.61
C ALA A 11 -12.74 18.68 17.00
N ASP A 12 -12.08 19.52 17.82
CA ASP A 12 -11.24 20.61 17.33
C ASP A 12 -9.93 20.14 16.70
N ARG A 13 -9.37 19.00 17.12
CA ARG A 13 -8.20 18.38 16.45
C ARG A 13 -8.56 17.71 15.13
N LEU A 14 -9.74 17.11 15.05
CA LEU A 14 -10.25 16.43 13.86
C LEU A 14 -10.90 17.40 12.87
N ARG A 15 -11.15 18.63 13.29
CA ARG A 15 -11.59 19.70 12.39
C ARG A 15 -10.53 19.83 11.30
N PRO A 16 -10.90 19.66 10.01
CA PRO A 16 -9.97 19.88 8.93
C PRO A 16 -9.50 21.33 9.08
N ARG A 17 -8.26 21.54 9.52
CA ARG A 17 -7.58 22.81 9.32
C ARG A 17 -7.44 22.86 7.82
N SER A 18 -8.39 23.51 7.14
CA SER A 18 -8.44 23.75 5.70
C SER A 18 -7.23 23.12 5.02
N SER A 19 -7.33 21.82 4.70
CA SER A 19 -6.33 21.21 3.83
C SER A 19 -6.48 22.04 2.57
N ASP A 20 -5.50 22.90 2.32
CA ASP A 20 -5.60 23.85 1.22
C ASP A 20 -5.89 22.99 -0.02
N ALA A 21 -6.87 23.37 -0.83
CA ALA A 21 -7.18 22.58 -2.03
C ALA A 21 -5.91 22.39 -2.90
N ASP A 22 -4.97 23.33 -2.77
CA ASP A 22 -3.64 23.31 -3.34
C ASP A 22 -2.74 22.19 -2.77
N ASP A 23 -2.85 21.84 -1.48
CA ASP A 23 -2.13 20.71 -0.88
C ASP A 23 -2.65 19.37 -1.44
N VAL A 24 -3.98 19.25 -1.57
CA VAL A 24 -4.61 18.03 -2.12
C VAL A 24 -4.25 17.86 -3.61
N GLN A 25 -4.20 18.97 -4.36
CA GLN A 25 -3.79 18.93 -5.75
C GLN A 25 -2.32 18.49 -5.89
N GLY A 26 -1.42 19.01 -5.06
CA GLY A 26 -0.01 18.60 -5.04
C GLY A 26 0.16 17.11 -4.71
N ASP A 27 -0.57 16.61 -3.71
CA ASP A 27 -0.55 15.20 -3.32
C ASP A 27 -1.04 14.27 -4.44
N VAL A 28 -2.06 14.70 -5.21
CA VAL A 28 -2.60 13.94 -6.34
C VAL A 28 -1.62 13.92 -7.52
N GLU A 29 -1.02 15.06 -7.86
CA GLU A 29 -0.01 15.15 -8.93
C GLU A 29 1.22 14.29 -8.59
N GLU A 30 1.67 14.30 -7.34
CA GLU A 30 2.77 13.44 -6.89
C GLU A 30 2.39 11.95 -6.96
N ALA A 31 1.19 11.57 -6.52
CA ALA A 31 0.72 10.20 -6.58
C ALA A 31 0.60 9.68 -8.03
N LEU A 32 0.13 10.53 -8.95
CA LEU A 32 0.05 10.20 -10.38
C LEU A 32 1.44 10.04 -11.00
N GLY A 33 2.39 10.92 -10.70
CA GLY A 33 3.78 10.80 -11.18
C GLY A 33 4.46 9.51 -10.69
N ARG A 34 4.18 9.08 -9.46
CA ARG A 34 4.65 7.78 -8.94
C ARG A 34 4.04 6.59 -9.70
N LEU A 35 2.76 6.70 -10.08
CA LEU A 35 2.05 5.65 -10.83
C LEU A 35 2.57 5.55 -12.28
N GLU A 36 2.83 6.69 -12.92
CA GLU A 36 3.39 6.78 -14.26
C GLU A 36 4.83 6.25 -14.34
N ALA A 37 5.58 6.29 -13.24
CA ALA A 37 6.93 5.74 -13.17
C ALA A 37 6.97 4.21 -12.95
N LEU A 38 5.85 3.57 -12.58
CA LEU A 38 5.81 2.12 -12.33
C LEU A 38 6.23 1.24 -13.52
N PRO A 39 5.87 1.55 -14.78
CA PRO A 39 6.29 0.76 -15.95
C PRO A 39 7.80 0.78 -16.20
N ASP A 40 8.49 1.84 -15.75
CA ASP A 40 9.93 2.01 -15.90
C ASP A 40 10.73 1.39 -14.74
N LEU A 41 10.06 0.98 -13.67
CA LEU A 41 10.69 0.26 -12.58
C LEU A 41 11.08 -1.15 -13.05
N PRO A 42 12.28 -1.63 -12.68
CA PRO A 42 12.70 -2.99 -13.02
C PRO A 42 11.70 -3.99 -12.41
N VAL A 43 11.00 -4.74 -13.27
CA VAL A 43 10.04 -5.80 -12.91
C VAL A 43 10.78 -7.06 -12.41
N THR A 44 11.90 -6.89 -11.71
CA THR A 44 12.81 -7.99 -11.39
C THR A 44 12.37 -8.81 -10.17
N ASP A 45 11.40 -8.33 -9.40
CA ASP A 45 11.01 -9.02 -8.16
C ASP A 45 9.75 -9.89 -8.32
N HIS A 46 8.90 -9.63 -9.31
CA HIS A 46 7.66 -10.39 -9.49
C HIS A 46 7.85 -11.69 -10.30
N VAL A 47 8.82 -11.73 -11.22
CA VAL A 47 9.09 -12.92 -12.05
C VAL A 47 9.70 -14.04 -11.22
N GLN A 48 10.66 -13.75 -10.35
CA GLN A 48 11.29 -14.76 -9.50
C GLN A 48 10.33 -15.34 -8.45
N VAL A 49 9.41 -14.52 -7.91
CA VAL A 49 8.36 -14.99 -7.01
C VAL A 49 7.37 -15.89 -7.74
N PHE A 50 7.00 -15.58 -8.98
CA PHE A 50 6.10 -16.42 -9.78
C PHE A 50 6.70 -17.79 -10.10
N GLU A 51 7.98 -17.86 -10.50
CA GLU A 51 8.66 -19.11 -10.78
C GLU A 51 8.78 -19.99 -9.51
N GLY A 52 9.13 -19.40 -8.37
CA GLY A 52 9.24 -20.12 -7.11
C GLY A 52 7.91 -20.66 -6.58
N VAL A 53 6.81 -19.92 -6.75
CA VAL A 53 5.46 -20.37 -6.39
C VAL A 53 5.01 -21.52 -7.31
N GLN A 54 5.26 -21.42 -8.61
CA GLN A 54 4.92 -22.50 -9.56
C GLN A 54 5.69 -23.79 -9.27
N GLN A 55 6.99 -23.69 -8.99
CA GLN A 55 7.81 -24.85 -8.68
C GLN A 55 7.33 -25.57 -7.41
N ARG A 56 7.07 -24.82 -6.33
CA ARG A 56 6.52 -25.39 -5.08
C ARG A 56 5.15 -26.03 -5.27
N LEU A 57 4.27 -25.40 -6.04
CA LEU A 57 2.94 -25.96 -6.30
C LEU A 57 3.03 -27.26 -7.10
N SER A 58 3.94 -27.34 -8.08
CA SER A 58 4.22 -28.55 -8.84
C SER A 58 4.74 -29.69 -7.97
N GLU A 59 5.66 -29.41 -7.04
CA GLU A 59 6.20 -30.40 -6.09
C GLU A 59 5.12 -30.94 -5.16
N ILE A 60 4.26 -30.08 -4.62
CA ILE A 60 3.16 -30.48 -3.74
C ILE A 60 2.17 -31.38 -4.47
N LEU A 61 1.77 -31.00 -5.70
CA LEU A 61 0.81 -31.77 -6.48
C LEU A 61 1.39 -33.12 -6.94
N SER A 62 2.67 -33.17 -7.30
CA SER A 62 3.35 -34.43 -7.68
C SER A 62 3.39 -35.42 -6.52
N ASN A 63 3.64 -34.96 -5.29
CA ASN A 63 3.71 -35.83 -4.11
C ASN A 63 2.33 -36.36 -3.67
N VAL A 64 1.25 -35.70 -4.07
CA VAL A 64 -0.13 -36.13 -3.77
C VAL A 64 -0.61 -37.20 -4.77
N ASP A 65 -0.09 -37.21 -6.00
CA ASP A 65 -0.45 -38.21 -7.02
C ASP A 65 0.30 -39.55 -6.83
N ASP A 66 1.41 -39.56 -6.09
CA ASP A 66 2.23 -40.76 -5.79
C ASP A 66 1.83 -41.49 -4.49
N ALA A 67 0.87 -40.97 -3.70
CA ALA A 67 0.47 -41.48 -2.38
C ALA A 67 -0.94 -42.12 -2.37
#